data_AF-A0AAD2VQW5-F1
#
_entry.id   AF-A0AAD2VQW5-F1
#
_cell.length_a   1.000
_cell.length_b   1.000
_cell.length_c   1.000
_cell.angle_alpha   90.00
_cell.angle_beta   90.00
_cell.angle_gamma   90.00
#
_symmetry.space_group_name_H-M   'P 1'
#
loop_
_entity.id
_entity.type
_entity.pdbx_description
1 polymer ?
#
loop_
_entity_poly.entity_id
_entity_poly.type
_entity_poly.pdbx_seq_one_letter_code
_entity_poly.pdbx_strand_id
1 'polypeptide(L)'
;MKLKVTFKNSSVNSLIIAVNDIRAFTPKIYFYRTNGQGGLEKFYELKLAKASLVEVSCVYPNSINNNDLMPYEKLLVKYESIFWRHLSAGTEGYSIANDINY
;
A
#
# COMPACT_ATOMS: atom_id res chain seq x y z
N MET A 1 4.12 -13.45 -4.67
CA MET A 1 3.97 -12.11 -5.28
C MET A 1 4.34 -11.02 -4.26
N LYS A 2 4.87 -9.86 -4.68
CA LYS A 2 5.30 -8.77 -3.80
C LYS A 2 4.64 -7.45 -4.23
N LEU A 3 4.11 -6.66 -3.29
CA LEU A 3 3.60 -5.31 -3.53
C LEU A 3 4.52 -4.31 -2.87
N LYS A 4 4.89 -3.26 -3.61
CA LYS A 4 5.64 -2.12 -3.10
C LYS A 4 4.67 -0.95 -2.89
N VAL A 5 4.49 -0.53 -1.64
CA VAL A 5 3.65 0.63 -1.29
C VAL A 5 4.56 1.76 -0.83
N THR A 6 4.29 2.99 -1.28
CA THR A 6 5.09 4.17 -0.92
C THR A 6 4.20 5.19 -0.19
N PHE A 7 4.61 5.59 1.03
CA PHE A 7 3.89 6.57 1.85
C PHE A 7 4.69 7.87 1.91
N LYS A 8 4.10 8.99 1.46
CA LYS A 8 4.78 10.29 1.38
C LYS A 8 4.62 11.19 2.62
N ASN A 9 3.98 10.72 3.70
CA ASN A 9 3.87 11.49 4.94
C ASN A 9 3.39 10.60 6.12
N SER A 10 4.19 9.61 6.51
CA SER A 10 3.82 8.63 7.53
C SER A 10 4.57 8.90 8.84
N SER A 11 3.83 8.93 9.95
CA SER A 11 4.42 8.88 11.29
C SER A 11 4.90 7.46 11.54
N VAL A 12 6.16 7.22 11.17
CA VAL A 12 7.01 6.01 11.31
C VAL A 12 6.72 5.10 12.52
N ASN A 13 6.20 5.65 13.63
CA ASN A 13 6.05 4.91 14.89
C ASN A 13 4.97 3.81 14.87
N SER A 14 3.92 3.91 14.05
CA SER A 14 2.83 2.92 14.07
C SER A 14 3.08 1.70 13.16
N LEU A 15 3.82 1.88 12.05
CA LEU A 15 4.15 0.80 11.11
C LEU A 15 5.21 -0.15 11.69
N ILE A 16 6.20 0.37 12.41
CA ILE A 16 7.28 -0.43 12.99
C ILE A 16 6.76 -1.38 14.08
N ILE A 17 5.75 -0.97 14.85
CA ILE A 17 5.14 -1.82 15.89
C ILE A 17 4.45 -3.05 15.26
N ALA A 18 3.86 -2.92 14.08
CA ALA A 18 3.24 -4.03 13.35
C ALA A 18 4.27 -5.04 12.79
N VAL A 19 5.54 -4.64 12.62
CA VAL A 19 6.64 -5.51 12.13
C VAL A 19 6.91 -6.65 13.10
N ASN A 20 6.79 -6.42 14.41
CA ASN A 20 7.31 -7.34 15.42
C ASN A 20 6.36 -8.47 15.84
N ASP A 21 5.05 -8.39 15.56
CA ASP A 21 4.08 -9.29 16.19
C ASP A 21 3.12 -10.02 15.23
N ILE A 22 3.13 -9.72 13.92
CA ILE A 22 2.02 -10.15 13.06
C ILE A 22 2.47 -11.11 11.96
N ARG A 23 2.29 -12.41 12.23
CA ARG A 23 2.55 -13.51 11.28
C ARG A 23 1.66 -13.47 10.02
N ALA A 24 0.54 -12.74 10.04
CA ALA A 24 -0.26 -12.38 8.85
C ALA A 24 -1.29 -11.30 9.20
N PHE A 25 -1.43 -10.26 8.38
CA PHE A 25 -2.49 -9.24 8.48
C PHE A 25 -3.26 -9.12 7.16
N THR A 26 -4.42 -8.45 7.21
CA THR A 26 -5.29 -8.24 6.05
C THR A 26 -5.45 -6.73 5.82
N PRO A 27 -4.45 -6.05 5.22
CA PRO A 27 -4.50 -4.61 5.06
C PRO A 27 -5.57 -4.18 4.07
N LYS A 28 -6.19 -3.03 4.37
CA LYS A 28 -7.10 -2.32 3.48
C LYS A 28 -6.51 -0.95 3.18
N ILE A 29 -6.32 -0.65 1.91
CA ILE A 29 -5.79 0.62 1.41
C ILE A 29 -6.92 1.31 0.65
N TYR A 30 -7.18 2.56 1.02
CA TYR A 30 -8.19 3.39 0.37
C TYR A 30 -7.52 4.50 -0.42
N PHE A 31 -7.93 4.66 -1.67
CA PHE A 31 -7.48 5.76 -2.51
C PHE A 31 -8.57 6.83 -2.55
N TYR A 32 -8.16 8.06 -2.28
CA TYR A 32 -9.03 9.22 -2.29
C TYR A 32 -8.69 10.12 -3.48
N ARG A 33 -9.70 10.75 -4.06
CA ARG A 33 -9.55 11.82 -5.06
C ARG A 33 -10.56 12.93 -4.78
N THR A 34 -10.33 14.10 -5.37
CA THR A 34 -11.34 15.16 -5.41
C THR A 34 -12.41 14.79 -6.43
N ASN A 35 -13.68 14.83 -6.03
CA ASN A 35 -14.82 14.59 -6.92
C ASN A 35 -15.16 15.85 -7.72
N GLY A 36 -16.11 15.74 -8.66
CA GLY A 36 -16.54 16.88 -9.49
C GLY A 36 -17.18 18.04 -8.71
N GLN A 37 -17.56 17.83 -7.45
CA GLN A 37 -18.13 18.84 -6.55
C GLN A 37 -17.09 19.44 -5.58
N GLY A 38 -15.80 19.10 -5.74
CA GLY A 38 -14.73 19.57 -4.86
C GLY A 38 -14.62 18.83 -3.52
N GLY A 39 -15.44 17.81 -3.28
CA GLY A 39 -15.38 16.96 -2.10
C GLY A 39 -14.34 15.83 -2.23
N LEU A 40 -13.82 15.35 -1.10
CA LEU A 40 -12.93 14.19 -1.08
C LEU A 40 -13.76 12.90 -1.15
N GLU A 41 -13.55 12.08 -2.18
CA GLU A 41 -14.23 10.79 -2.34
C GLU A 41 -13.26 9.61 -2.36
N LYS A 42 -13.70 8.47 -1.81
CA LYS A 42 -13.01 7.18 -1.96
C LYS A 42 -13.37 6.60 -3.31
N PHE A 43 -12.40 6.41 -4.19
CA PHE A 43 -12.66 5.90 -5.54
C PHE A 43 -12.08 4.51 -5.78
N TYR A 44 -11.01 4.11 -5.07
CA TYR A 44 -10.54 2.73 -5.06
C TYR A 44 -10.37 2.17 -3.65
N GLU A 45 -10.60 0.87 -3.54
CA GLU A 45 -10.29 0.05 -2.40
C GLU A 45 -9.37 -1.11 -2.83
N LEU A 46 -8.28 -1.30 -2.10
CA LEU A 46 -7.35 -2.41 -2.27
C LEU A 46 -7.32 -3.21 -0.96
N LYS A 47 -7.59 -4.52 -1.04
CA LYS A 47 -7.48 -5.45 0.09
C LYS A 47 -6.44 -6.51 -0.23
N LEU A 48 -5.54 -6.77 0.71
CA LEU A 48 -4.65 -7.93 0.64
C LEU A 48 -5.10 -8.94 1.69
N ALA A 49 -5.12 -10.22 1.36
CA ALA A 49 -5.35 -11.30 2.32
C ALA A 49 -4.05 -12.04 2.62
N LYS A 50 -3.91 -12.46 3.89
CA LYS A 50 -2.73 -13.17 4.41
C LYS A 50 -1.43 -12.46 4.00
N ALA A 51 -1.38 -11.16 4.26
CA ALA A 51 -0.24 -10.34 3.96
C ALA A 51 0.80 -10.43 5.08
N SER A 52 2.08 -10.50 4.72
CA SER A 52 3.21 -10.40 5.63
C SER A 52 4.16 -9.32 5.15
N LEU A 53 4.66 -8.53 6.10
CA LEU A 53 5.60 -7.47 5.82
C LEU A 53 6.98 -8.10 5.60
N VAL A 54 7.62 -7.80 4.48
CA VAL A 54 8.92 -8.33 4.09
C VAL A 54 10.02 -7.34 4.42
N GLU A 55 9.78 -6.05 4.15
CA GLU A 55 10.78 -5.00 4.33
C GLU A 55 10.09 -3.65 4.55
N VAL A 56 10.72 -2.82 5.38
CA VAL A 56 10.43 -1.40 5.54
C VAL A 56 11.71 -0.63 5.23
N SER A 57 11.66 0.31 4.29
CA SER A 57 12.81 1.17 3.97
C SER A 57 12.41 2.63 3.86
N CYS A 58 13.18 3.51 4.52
CA CYS A 58 12.98 4.95 4.49
C CYS A 58 13.86 5.57 3.40
N VAL A 59 13.30 6.46 2.58
CA VAL A 59 14.02 7.19 1.55
C VAL A 59 14.02 8.67 1.88
N TYR A 60 15.24 9.20 2.03
CA TYR A 60 15.50 10.63 2.19
C TYR A 60 16.11 11.14 0.88
N PRO A 61 15.29 11.78 0.01
CA PRO A 61 15.79 12.33 -1.24
C PRO A 61 16.84 13.43 -0.96
N ASN A 62 17.90 13.47 -1.77
CA ASN A 62 18.95 14.46 -1.64
C ASN A 62 18.44 15.80 -2.21
N SER A 63 18.59 16.87 -1.42
CA SER A 63 18.05 18.20 -1.71
C SER A 63 18.66 18.88 -2.93
N ILE A 64 19.79 18.40 -3.45
CA ILE A 64 20.48 18.97 -4.62
C ILE A 64 19.83 18.50 -5.94
N ASN A 65 19.41 17.25 -6.00
CA ASN A 65 18.91 16.59 -7.22
C ASN A 65 17.40 16.31 -7.16
N ASN A 66 16.78 16.36 -5.98
CA ASN A 66 15.40 15.98 -5.76
C ASN A 66 14.71 16.89 -4.72
N ASN A 67 14.85 18.20 -4.86
CA ASN A 67 14.35 19.20 -3.88
C ASN A 67 12.83 19.12 -3.64
N ASP A 68 12.04 18.79 -4.67
CA ASP A 68 10.57 18.69 -4.57
C ASP A 68 10.06 17.39 -3.96
N LEU A 69 10.95 16.44 -3.63
CA LEU A 69 10.56 15.17 -3.03
C LEU A 69 10.61 15.27 -1.50
N MET A 70 9.47 15.02 -0.87
CA MET A 70 9.42 14.80 0.58
C MET A 70 10.00 13.41 0.92
N PRO A 71 10.63 13.24 2.10
CA PRO A 71 10.98 11.92 2.61
C PRO A 71 9.78 10.98 2.60
N TYR A 72 10.02 9.72 2.27
CA TYR A 72 8.95 8.74 2.11
C TYR A 72 9.40 7.35 2.52
N GLU A 73 8.43 6.54 2.95
CA GLU A 73 8.66 5.15 3.35
C GLU A 73 8.19 4.20 2.26
N LYS A 74 8.93 3.11 2.08
CA LYS A 74 8.60 1.99 1.21
C LYS A 74 8.31 0.78 2.08
N LEU A 75 7.15 0.18 1.84
CA LEU A 75 6.81 -1.14 2.40
C LEU A 75 6.81 -2.17 1.29
N LEU A 76 7.51 -3.27 1.54
CA LEU A 76 7.45 -4.46 0.71
C LEU A 76 6.59 -5.50 1.43
N VAL A 77 5.48 -5.88 0.82
CA VAL A 77 4.51 -6.79 1.43
C VAL A 77 4.35 -8.03 0.54
N LYS A 78 4.50 -9.22 1.12
CA LYS A 78 4.10 -10.50 0.50
C LYS A 78 2.63 -10.73 0.85
N TYR A 79 1.85 -11.27 -0.07
CA TYR A 79 0.43 -11.56 0.14
C TYR A 79 0.03 -12.81 -0.63
N GLU A 80 -1.01 -13.50 -0.16
CA GLU A 80 -1.58 -14.66 -0.84
C GLU A 80 -2.60 -14.22 -1.89
N SER A 81 -3.45 -13.26 -1.56
CA SER A 81 -4.41 -12.73 -2.53
C SER A 81 -4.59 -11.23 -2.44
N ILE A 82 -5.00 -10.66 -3.57
CA ILE A 82 -5.17 -9.23 -3.79
C ILE A 82 -6.53 -8.99 -4.42
N PHE A 83 -7.28 -8.06 -3.84
CA PHE A 83 -8.59 -7.64 -4.29
C PHE A 83 -8.59 -6.14 -4.56
N TRP A 84 -8.97 -5.77 -5.76
CA TRP A 84 -9.14 -4.40 -6.21
C TRP A 84 -10.61 -4.11 -6.44
N ARG A 85 -11.08 -2.96 -5.97
CA ARG A 85 -12.43 -2.49 -6.23
C ARG A 85 -12.42 -1.03 -6.62
N HIS A 86 -12.95 -0.74 -7.80
CA HIS A 86 -13.21 0.60 -8.29
C HIS A 86 -14.61 1.01 -7.84
N LEU A 87 -14.70 1.76 -6.74
CA LEU A 87 -15.96 2.16 -6.13
C LEU A 87 -16.78 3.07 -7.05
N SER A 88 -16.12 3.94 -7.83
CA SER A 88 -16.77 4.89 -8.72
C SER A 88 -17.36 4.26 -9.99
N ALA A 89 -16.78 3.16 -10.50
CA ALA A 89 -17.31 2.47 -11.67
C ALA A 89 -17.99 1.13 -11.36
N GLY A 90 -17.97 0.69 -10.09
CA GLY A 90 -18.60 -0.55 -9.64
C GLY A 90 -17.87 -1.82 -10.10
N THR A 91 -16.65 -1.74 -10.62
CA THR A 91 -15.89 -2.91 -11.07
C THR A 91 -14.96 -3.42 -9.97
N GLU A 92 -14.70 -4.72 -9.98
CA GLU A 92 -13.77 -5.36 -9.06
C GLU A 92 -12.94 -6.43 -9.75
N GLY A 93 -11.76 -6.67 -9.22
CA GLY A 93 -10.81 -7.64 -9.72
C GLY A 93 -10.16 -8.36 -8.55
N TYR A 94 -9.98 -9.66 -8.69
CA TYR A 94 -9.36 -10.50 -7.67
C TYR A 94 -8.26 -11.35 -8.30
N SER A 95 -7.16 -11.53 -7.57
CA SER A 95 -6.07 -12.39 -7.98
C SER A 95 -5.47 -13.12 -6.77
N ILE A 96 -5.15 -14.39 -6.96
CA ILE A 96 -4.43 -15.22 -5.99
C ILE A 96 -3.03 -15.42 -6.53
N ALA A 97 -2.03 -15.19 -5.68
CA ALA A 97 -0.66 -15.56 -5.97
C ALA A 97 -0.56 -17.09 -5.92
N ASN A 98 -0.72 -17.76 -7.06
CA ASN A 98 -0.25 -19.13 -7.19
C ASN A 98 1.28 -19.12 -7.14
N ASP A 99 1.87 -19.70 -6.10
CA ASP A 99 3.28 -20.13 -6.14
C ASP A 99 3.35 -21.32 -7.12
N ILE A 100 3.35 -21.04 -8.42
CA ILE A 100 3.66 -22.04 -9.44
C ILE A 100 5.19 -22.17 -9.40
N ASN A 101 5.68 -23.11 -8.59
CA ASN A 101 7.07 -23.53 -8.61
C ASN A 101 7.36 -24.21 -9.95
N TYR A 102 8.22 -23.60 -10.77
CA TYR A 102 8.95 -24.27 -11.85
C TYR A 102 10.44 -24.14 -11.57
#